data_AF-A0A920RTH0-F1
#
_entry.id   AF-A0A920RTH0-F1
#
_cell.length_a   1.000
_cell.length_b   1.000
_cell.length_c   1.000
_cell.angle_alpha   90.00
_cell.angle_beta   90.00
_cell.angle_gamma   90.00
#
_symmetry.space_group_name_H-M   'P 1'
#
loop_
_entity.id
_entity.type
_entity.pdbx_description
1 polymer ?
#
loop_
_entity_poly.entity_id
_entity_poly.type
_entity_poly.pdbx_seq_one_letter_code
_entity_poly.pdbx_strand_id
1 'polypeptide(L)'
;MVIPPINTIIVQTILLPPERQDETVLGQAQRLLAKSLAPVNEALEGKDYLIGDFSAADIMLGHSCFMSNRLGCVAEEMTNLKGYVQRITERPAFKTAIEMQ
;
A
#
# COMPACT_ATOMS: atom_id res chain seq x y z
N MET A 1 -9.76 -5.69 -3.07
CA MET A 1 -9.07 -6.00 -1.80
C MET A 1 -7.58 -5.78 -2.00
N VAL A 2 -6.90 -5.09 -1.09
CA VAL A 2 -5.50 -4.63 -1.24
C VAL A 2 -4.47 -5.69 -0.79
N ILE A 3 -4.78 -6.45 0.27
CA ILE A 3 -3.84 -7.42 0.88
C ILE A 3 -3.50 -8.64 0.00
N PRO A 4 -4.44 -9.33 -0.66
CA PRO A 4 -4.10 -10.54 -1.40
C PRO A 4 -3.05 -10.33 -2.51
N PRO A 5 -3.12 -9.26 -3.33
CA PRO A 5 -2.05 -8.94 -4.28
C PRO A 5 -0.69 -8.65 -3.62
N ILE A 6 -0.65 -7.98 -2.46
CA ILE A 6 0.59 -7.72 -1.72
C ILE A 6 1.26 -9.04 -1.34
N ASN A 7 0.51 -10.01 -0.80
CA ASN A 7 1.06 -11.31 -0.42
C ASN A 7 1.71 -12.00 -1.61
N THR A 8 1.05 -12.01 -2.77
CA THR A 8 1.62 -12.58 -4.00
C THR A 8 2.91 -11.86 -4.42
N ILE A 9 2.95 -10.53 -4.37
CA ILE A 9 4.16 -9.76 -4.70
C ILE A 9 5.31 -10.13 -3.75
N ILE A 10 5.05 -10.20 -2.45
CA ILE A 10 6.07 -10.56 -1.45
C ILE A 10 6.58 -11.98 -1.66
N VAL A 11 5.69 -12.94 -1.95
CA VAL A 11 6.09 -14.32 -2.27
C VAL A 11 6.99 -14.34 -3.49
N GLN A 12 6.61 -13.63 -4.55
CA GLN A 12 7.31 -13.63 -5.84
C GLN A 12 8.59 -12.79 -5.87
N THR A 13 8.82 -11.91 -4.89
CA THR A 13 10.01 -11.03 -4.88
C THR A 13 10.95 -11.21 -3.71
N ILE A 14 10.44 -11.67 -2.55
CA ILE A 14 11.22 -11.78 -1.30
C ILE A 14 11.37 -13.23 -0.84
N LEU A 15 10.28 -14.01 -0.86
CA LEU A 15 10.29 -15.35 -0.25
C LEU A 15 10.77 -16.46 -1.19
N LEU A 16 10.42 -16.39 -2.48
CA LEU A 16 10.85 -17.38 -3.46
C LEU A 16 12.25 -17.07 -3.97
N PRO A 17 13.11 -18.09 -4.10
CA PRO A 17 14.39 -17.92 -4.79
C PRO A 17 14.14 -17.62 -6.27
N PRO A 18 15.05 -16.90 -6.96
CA PRO A 18 14.84 -16.39 -8.32
C PRO A 18 14.32 -17.42 -9.32
N GLU A 19 14.83 -18.66 -9.28
CA GLU A 19 14.44 -19.76 -10.17
C GLU A 19 13.01 -20.27 -9.97
N ARG A 20 12.33 -19.87 -8.89
CA ARG A 20 10.93 -20.20 -8.60
C ARG A 20 9.99 -19.02 -8.76
N GLN A 21 10.51 -17.84 -9.10
CA GLN A 21 9.70 -16.65 -9.32
C GLN A 21 8.99 -16.75 -10.66
N ASP A 22 7.73 -16.30 -10.71
CA ASP A 22 6.90 -16.27 -11.91
C ASP A 22 6.54 -14.81 -12.23
N GLU A 23 7.17 -14.28 -13.29
CA GLU A 23 6.96 -12.91 -13.76
C GLU A 23 5.50 -12.64 -14.18
N THR A 24 4.80 -13.65 -14.70
CA THR A 24 3.39 -13.52 -15.09
C THR A 24 2.52 -13.34 -13.86
N VAL A 25 2.73 -14.16 -12.82
CA VAL A 25 2.02 -14.06 -11.55
C VAL A 25 2.33 -12.74 -10.85
N LEU A 26 3.61 -12.33 -10.82
CA LEU A 26 4.03 -11.04 -10.26
C LEU A 26 3.36 -9.87 -10.97
N GLY A 27 3.43 -9.81 -12.30
CA GLY A 27 2.83 -8.73 -13.08
C GLY A 27 1.30 -8.67 -12.94
N GLN A 28 0.62 -9.82 -12.82
CA GLN A 28 -0.82 -9.85 -12.53
C GLN A 28 -1.12 -9.27 -11.16
N ALA A 29 -0.37 -9.65 -10.13
CA ALA A 29 -0.55 -9.14 -8.78
C ALA A 29 -0.31 -7.62 -8.70
N GLN A 30 0.75 -7.10 -9.34
CA GLN A 30 1.03 -5.67 -9.40
C GLN A 30 -0.12 -4.89 -10.06
N ARG A 31 -0.65 -5.37 -11.19
CA ARG A 31 -1.79 -4.73 -11.87
C ARG A 31 -3.07 -4.76 -11.03
N LEU A 32 -3.34 -5.87 -10.34
CA LEU A 32 -4.48 -5.98 -9.43
C LEU A 32 -4.34 -5.03 -8.24
N LEU A 33 -3.13 -4.91 -7.69
CA LEU A 33 -2.84 -3.99 -6.61
C LEU A 33 -3.09 -2.55 -7.05
N ALA A 34 -2.49 -2.11 -8.16
CA ALA A 34 -2.68 -0.76 -8.70
C ALA A 34 -4.16 -0.44 -8.95
N LYS A 35 -4.92 -1.36 -9.55
CA LYS A 35 -6.37 -1.21 -9.74
C LYS A 35 -7.14 -1.08 -8.42
N SER A 36 -6.71 -1.79 -7.37
CA SER A 36 -7.36 -1.72 -6.06
C SER A 36 -7.09 -0.42 -5.30
N LEU A 37 -6.04 0.31 -5.66
CA LEU A 37 -5.64 1.57 -5.03
C LEU A 37 -6.33 2.79 -5.66
N ALA A 38 -6.75 2.71 -6.92
CA ALA A 38 -7.42 3.82 -7.61
C ALA A 38 -8.66 4.35 -6.85
N PRO A 39 -9.61 3.49 -6.38
CA PRO A 39 -10.75 3.98 -5.60
C PRO A 39 -10.37 4.59 -4.25
N VAL A 40 -9.23 4.15 -3.66
CA VAL A 40 -8.73 4.72 -2.40
C VAL A 40 -8.19 6.13 -2.65
N ASN A 41 -7.43 6.33 -3.73
CA ASN A 41 -6.94 7.63 -4.14
C ASN A 41 -8.08 8.62 -4.43
N GLU A 42 -9.13 8.17 -5.11
CA GLU A 42 -10.34 8.96 -5.36
C GLU A 42 -11.08 9.29 -4.06
N ALA A 43 -11.27 8.32 -3.17
CA ALA A 43 -12.00 8.53 -1.91
C ALA A 43 -11.30 9.52 -0.95
N LEU A 44 -9.98 9.68 -1.10
CA LEU A 44 -9.14 10.62 -0.35
C LEU A 44 -9.14 12.04 -0.93
N GLU A 45 -9.80 12.29 -2.06
CA GLU A 45 -9.93 13.64 -2.60
C GLU A 45 -10.62 14.57 -1.58
N GLY A 46 -9.95 15.68 -1.27
CA GLY A 46 -10.43 16.67 -0.29
C GLY A 46 -10.41 16.21 1.16
N LYS A 47 -9.75 15.08 1.49
CA LYS A 47 -9.66 14.55 2.85
C LYS A 47 -8.24 14.24 3.28
N ASP A 48 -7.95 14.48 4.56
CA ASP A 48 -6.67 14.10 5.13
C ASP A 48 -6.59 12.60 5.41
N TYR A 49 -7.69 12.00 5.85
CA TYR A 49 -7.83 10.57 6.18
C TYR A 49 -9.06 9.96 5.51
N LEU A 50 -9.23 8.64 5.57
CA LEU A 50 -10.26 7.92 4.79
C LEU A 50 -11.69 8.43 5.04
N ILE A 51 -11.97 8.89 6.26
CA ILE A 51 -13.27 9.45 6.66
C ILE A 51 -13.19 10.95 7.00
N GLY A 52 -12.11 11.63 6.63
CA GLY A 52 -11.82 13.02 7.02
C GLY A 52 -10.80 13.08 8.16
N ASP A 53 -11.15 12.50 9.31
CA ASP A 53 -10.28 12.42 10.49
C ASP A 53 -9.64 11.03 10.64
N PHE A 54 -8.48 10.98 11.34
CA PHE A 54 -7.80 9.72 11.62
C PHE A 54 -8.67 8.80 12.48
N SER A 55 -8.80 7.54 12.05
CA SER A 55 -9.74 6.59 12.61
C SER A 55 -9.24 5.15 12.52
N ALA A 56 -10.06 4.22 13.00
CA ALA A 56 -9.82 2.78 12.83
C ALA A 56 -9.72 2.37 11.35
N ALA A 57 -10.39 3.08 10.43
CA ALA A 57 -10.28 2.79 8.99
C ALA A 57 -8.83 2.95 8.49
N ASP A 58 -8.13 3.97 9.00
CA ASP A 58 -6.75 4.27 8.62
C ASP A 58 -5.76 3.27 9.23
N ILE A 59 -6.09 2.69 10.39
CA ILE A 59 -5.34 1.58 10.97
C ILE A 59 -5.49 0.32 10.10
N MET A 60 -6.71 0.02 9.65
CA MET A 60 -6.99 -1.16 8.82
C MET A 60 -6.34 -1.08 7.43
N LEU A 61 -6.41 0.08 6.77
CA LEU A 61 -5.98 0.22 5.38
C LEU A 61 -4.64 0.94 5.21
N GLY A 62 -4.26 1.83 6.14
CA GLY A 62 -3.07 2.68 6.03
C GLY A 62 -1.78 1.89 5.87
N HIS A 63 -1.58 0.82 6.63
CA HIS A 63 -0.41 -0.04 6.47
C HIS A 63 -0.37 -0.71 5.07
N SER A 64 -1.52 -1.13 4.55
CA SER A 64 -1.61 -1.71 3.20
C SER A 64 -1.24 -0.70 2.12
N CYS A 65 -1.69 0.55 2.25
CA CYS A 65 -1.32 1.65 1.36
C CYS A 65 0.18 1.97 1.44
N PHE A 66 0.74 2.03 2.64
CA PHE A 66 2.18 2.21 2.86
C PHE A 66 2.99 1.10 2.18
N MET A 67 2.63 -0.17 2.41
CA MET A 67 3.33 -1.30 1.79
C MET A 67 3.21 -1.28 0.27
N SER A 68 2.05 -0.92 -0.26
CA SER A 68 1.84 -0.79 -1.70
C SER A 68 2.74 0.29 -2.32
N ASN A 69 2.91 1.42 -1.62
CA ASN A 69 3.83 2.48 -2.03
C ASN A 69 5.28 1.99 -2.01
N ARG A 70 5.69 1.30 -0.94
CA ARG A 70 7.04 0.73 -0.79
C ARG A 70 7.36 -0.32 -1.87
N LEU A 71 6.36 -1.05 -2.34
CA LEU A 71 6.46 -2.03 -3.43
C LEU A 71 6.40 -1.38 -4.83
N GLY A 72 6.36 -0.05 -4.94
CA GLY A 72 6.32 0.68 -6.22
C GLY A 72 5.00 0.53 -6.98
N CYS A 73 3.92 0.12 -6.31
CA CYS A 73 2.61 -0.11 -6.93
C CYS A 73 1.64 1.09 -6.81
N VAL A 74 2.08 2.17 -6.14
CA VAL A 74 1.38 3.46 -6.11
C VAL A 74 1.96 4.33 -7.21
N ALA A 75 1.16 4.63 -8.23
CA ALA A 75 1.59 5.41 -9.36
C ALA A 75 1.79 6.90 -8.99
N GLU A 76 2.60 7.63 -9.76
CA GLU A 76 2.96 9.03 -9.46
C GLU A 76 1.75 9.97 -9.45
N GLU A 77 0.78 9.70 -10.31
CA GLU A 77 -0.48 10.44 -10.43
C GLU A 77 -1.43 10.24 -9.25
N MET A 78 -1.19 9.23 -8.38
CA MET A 78 -2.00 8.98 -7.19
C MET A 78 -1.62 9.91 -6.02
N THR A 79 -1.69 11.22 -6.27
CA THR A 79 -1.20 12.27 -5.36
C THR A 79 -1.92 12.27 -4.00
N ASN A 80 -3.24 12.04 -3.98
CA ASN A 80 -4.03 11.97 -2.75
C ASN A 80 -3.57 10.80 -1.87
N LEU A 81 -3.38 9.63 -2.48
CA LEU A 81 -2.91 8.43 -1.79
C LEU A 81 -1.48 8.60 -1.29
N LYS A 82 -0.60 9.22 -2.06
CA LYS A 82 0.76 9.55 -1.62
C LYS A 82 0.77 10.49 -0.42
N GLY A 83 -0.03 11.56 -0.46
CA GLY A 83 -0.19 12.47 0.66
C GLY A 83 -0.74 11.78 1.91
N TYR A 84 -1.71 10.88 1.73
CA TYR A 84 -2.23 10.05 2.82
C TYR A 84 -1.16 9.12 3.42
N VAL A 85 -0.39 8.41 2.59
CA VAL A 85 0.71 7.56 3.07
C VAL A 85 1.74 8.39 3.83
N GLN A 86 2.12 9.56 3.33
CA GLN A 86 3.03 10.46 4.04
C GLN A 86 2.50 10.80 5.44
N ARG A 87 1.26 11.27 5.55
CA ARG A 87 0.62 11.59 6.84
C ARG A 87 0.59 10.39 7.79
N ILE A 88 0.32 9.18 7.30
CA ILE A 88 0.35 7.96 8.10
C ILE A 88 1.77 7.67 8.61
N THR A 89 2.78 7.78 7.75
CA THR A 89 4.18 7.49 8.11
C THR A 89 4.81 8.49 9.07
N GLU A 90 4.29 9.72 9.12
CA GLU A 90 4.75 10.75 10.03
C GLU A 90 4.29 10.54 11.47
N ARG A 91 3.26 9.70 11.70
CA ARG A 91 2.69 9.46 13.03
C ARG A 91 3.71 8.77 13.95
N PRO A 92 3.90 9.24 15.20
CA PRO A 92 4.85 8.64 16.14
C PRO A 92 4.65 7.14 16.34
N ALA A 93 3.39 6.69 16.54
CA ALA A 93 3.09 5.27 16.74
C ALA A 93 3.42 4.41 15.50
N PHE A 94 3.28 4.96 14.29
CA PHE A 94 3.67 4.26 13.07
C PHE A 94 5.20 4.11 13.00
N LYS A 95 5.95 5.19 13.26
CA LYS A 95 7.41 5.15 13.30
C LYS A 95 7.91 4.13 14.31
N THR A 96 7.38 4.15 15.53
CA THR A 96 7.66 3.13 16.56
C THR A 96 7.43 1.72 16.03
N ALA A 97 6.30 1.45 15.38
CA ALA A 97 5.99 0.12 14.87
C ALA A 97 6.92 -0.37 13.74
N ILE A 98 7.48 0.54 12.94
CA ILE A 98 8.36 0.19 11.81
C ILE A 98 9.84 0.20 12.19
N GLU A 99 10.27 1.08 13.09
CA GLU A 99 11.66 1.26 13.51
C GLU A 99 12.07 0.32 14.64
N MET A 100 11.12 -0.17 15.45
CA MET A 100 11.40 -1.22 16.44
C MET A 100 11.55 -2.58 15.74
N GLN A 101 12.73 -2.79 15.14
CA GLN A 101 13.25 -4.10 14.75
C GLN A 101 13.93 -4.79 15.93
#